data_AF-A0A5K0YQJ6-F1
#
_entry.id   AF-A0A5K0YQJ6-F1
#
_cell.length_a   1.000
_cell.length_b   1.000
_cell.length_c   1.000
_cell.angle_alpha   90.00
_cell.angle_beta   90.00
_cell.angle_gamma   90.00
#
_symmetry.space_group_name_H-M   'P 1'
#
loop_
_entity.id
_entity.type
_entity.pdbx_description
1 polymer ?
#
loop_
_entity_poly.entity_id
_entity_poly.type
_entity_poly.pdbx_seq_one_letter_code
_entity_poly.pdbx_strand_id
1 'polypeptide(L)'
;ETIVSMAVAGAIIGAALGGYMNDRIGRKKSIMIADVLFFVGAIVMAVAPSPGVIILGRIFVGLGVGMASMTSPLYISEASPAKVRGALVATNGLLITGGQFLSYLINLAFTR
;
A
#
# COMPACT_ATOMS: atom_id res chain seq x y z
N GLU A 1 7.22 -14.16 -12.96
CA GLU A 1 7.12 -12.70 -13.17
C GLU A 1 5.70 -12.17 -13.10
N THR A 2 4.72 -12.76 -13.79
CA THR A 2 3.31 -12.29 -13.83
C THR A 2 2.70 -12.04 -12.45
N ILE A 3 3.01 -12.88 -11.45
CA ILE A 3 2.51 -12.72 -10.06
C ILE A 3 2.97 -11.39 -9.43
N VAL A 4 4.20 -10.97 -9.69
CA VAL A 4 4.77 -9.72 -9.14
C VAL A 4 4.26 -8.52 -9.94
N SER A 5 4.22 -8.62 -11.27
CA SER A 5 3.76 -7.53 -12.14
C SER A 5 2.30 -7.14 -11.89
N MET A 6 1.45 -8.11 -11.55
CA MET A 6 0.03 -7.85 -11.26
C MET A 6 -0.18 -7.06 -9.96
N ALA A 7 0.72 -7.18 -8.98
CA ALA A 7 0.69 -6.36 -7.78
C ALA A 7 1.00 -4.89 -8.09
N VAL A 8 1.99 -4.65 -8.97
CA VAL A 8 2.38 -3.30 -9.41
C VAL A 8 1.26 -2.68 -10.24
N ALA A 9 0.68 -3.44 -11.17
CA ALA A 9 -0.48 -2.99 -11.95
C ALA A 9 -1.66 -2.61 -11.05
N GLY A 10 -1.97 -3.44 -10.06
CA GLY A 10 -2.97 -3.14 -9.03
C GLY A 10 -2.63 -1.87 -8.24
N ALA A 11 -1.37 -1.68 -7.87
CA ALA A 11 -0.92 -0.49 -7.15
C ALA A 11 -1.04 0.80 -7.96
N ILE A 12 -0.76 0.78 -9.26
CA ILE A 12 -0.93 1.95 -10.14
C ILE A 12 -2.40 2.37 -10.20
N ILE A 13 -3.29 1.39 -10.43
CA ILE A 13 -4.74 1.63 -10.48
C ILE A 13 -5.24 2.10 -9.12
N GLY A 14 -4.76 1.47 -8.04
CA GLY A 14 -5.11 1.82 -6.66
C GLY A 14 -4.68 3.24 -6.30
N ALA A 15 -3.48 3.66 -6.70
CA ALA A 15 -3.01 5.03 -6.47
C ALA A 15 -3.89 6.07 -7.18
N ALA A 16 -4.27 5.81 -8.44
CA ALA A 16 -5.16 6.71 -9.19
C ALA A 16 -6.55 6.81 -8.56
N LEU A 17 -7.15 5.66 -8.19
CA LEU A 17 -8.46 5.62 -7.53
C LEU A 17 -8.41 6.23 -6.12
N GLY A 18 -7.33 6.00 -5.38
CA GLY A 18 -7.11 6.54 -4.04
C GLY A 18 -7.05 8.06 -4.04
N GLY A 19 -6.39 8.67 -5.04
CA GLY A 19 -6.40 10.12 -5.23
C GLY A 19 -7.80 10.68 -5.41
N TYR A 20 -8.58 10.11 -6.34
CA TYR A 20 -9.96 10.53 -6.58
C TYR A 20 -10.88 10.33 -5.37
N MET A 21 -10.72 9.21 -4.65
CA MET A 21 -11.50 8.91 -3.44
C MET A 21 -11.15 9.87 -2.30
N ASN A 22 -9.88 10.25 -2.12
CA ASN A 22 -9.48 11.20 -1.08
C ASN A 22 -10.19 12.55 -1.21
N ASP A 23 -10.40 13.00 -2.44
CA ASP A 23 -11.09 14.25 -2.72
C ASP A 23 -12.61 14.13 -2.51
N ARG A 24 -13.20 12.98 -2.83
CA ARG A 24 -14.66 12.81 -2.83
C ARG A 24 -15.27 12.31 -1.52
N ILE A 25 -14.63 11.36 -0.84
CA ILE A 25 -15.16 10.69 0.37
C ILE A 25 -14.39 11.04 1.65
N GLY A 26 -13.28 11.77 1.52
CA GLY A 26 -12.43 12.18 2.63
C GLY A 26 -11.37 11.14 3.01
N ARG A 27 -10.27 11.64 3.56
CA ARG A 27 -8.99 10.90 3.70
C ARG A 27 -9.10 9.72 4.65
N LYS A 28 -9.79 9.91 5.79
CA LYS A 28 -9.97 8.84 6.80
C LYS A 28 -10.77 7.64 6.25
N LYS A 29 -11.79 7.89 5.42
CA LYS A 29 -12.58 6.81 4.82
C LYS A 29 -11.81 6.09 3.71
N SER A 30 -11.02 6.82 2.92
CA SER A 30 -10.15 6.21 1.91
C SER A 30 -9.12 5.26 2.51
N ILE A 31 -8.47 5.63 3.63
CA ILE A 31 -7.53 4.73 4.34
C ILE A 31 -8.25 3.46 4.79
N MET A 32 -9.44 3.60 5.39
CA MET A 32 -10.20 2.44 5.85
C MET A 32 -10.61 1.49 4.70
N ILE A 33 -10.98 2.04 3.54
CA ILE A 33 -11.28 1.21 2.36
C ILE A 33 -10.01 0.52 1.84
N ALA A 34 -8.87 1.22 1.83
CA ALA A 34 -7.59 0.65 1.45
C ALA A 34 -7.20 -0.52 2.37
N ASP A 35 -7.39 -0.37 3.68
CA ASP A 35 -7.14 -1.42 4.67
C ASP A 35 -8.04 -2.63 4.48
N VAL A 36 -9.34 -2.41 4.21
CA VAL A 36 -10.27 -3.51 3.91
C VAL A 36 -9.87 -4.24 2.63
N LEU A 37 -9.51 -3.52 1.57
CA LEU A 37 -9.03 -4.13 0.32
C LEU A 37 -7.75 -4.96 0.54
N PHE A 38 -6.82 -4.43 1.32
CA PHE A 38 -5.60 -5.14 1.69
C PHE A 38 -5.90 -6.41 2.49
N PHE A 39 -6.79 -6.32 3.48
CA PHE A 39 -7.20 -7.45 4.32
C PHE A 39 -7.87 -8.56 3.51
N VAL A 40 -8.81 -8.20 2.64
CA VAL A 40 -9.48 -9.15 1.73
C VAL A 40 -8.46 -9.79 0.79
N GLY A 41 -7.56 -9.00 0.20
CA GLY A 41 -6.49 -9.52 -0.65
C GLY A 41 -5.57 -10.50 0.07
N ALA A 42 -5.22 -10.22 1.33
CA ALA A 42 -4.40 -11.12 2.16
C ALA A 42 -5.11 -12.45 2.45
N ILE A 43 -6.41 -12.42 2.75
CA ILE A 43 -7.22 -13.64 2.94
C ILE A 43 -7.28 -14.46 1.65
N VAL A 44 -7.53 -13.80 0.52
CA VAL A 44 -7.57 -14.48 -0.80
C VAL A 44 -6.24 -15.14 -1.11
N MET A 45 -5.12 -14.50 -0.78
CA MET A 45 -3.79 -15.12 -0.93
C MET A 45 -3.56 -16.28 0.05
N ALA A 46 -4.04 -16.18 1.30
CA ALA A 46 -3.85 -17.20 2.32
C ALA A 46 -4.59 -18.50 2.02
N VAL A 47 -5.78 -18.41 1.42
CA VAL A 47 -6.62 -19.57 1.08
C VAL A 47 -6.39 -20.03 -0.37
N ALA A 48 -5.45 -19.44 -1.10
CA ALA A 48 -5.30 -19.64 -2.54
C ALA A 48 -4.96 -21.11 -2.89
N PRO A 49 -5.85 -21.84 -3.60
CA PRO A 49 -5.62 -23.23 -3.99
C PRO A 49 -4.84 -23.35 -5.31
N SER A 50 -4.69 -22.25 -6.06
CA SER A 50 -4.03 -22.24 -7.36
C SER A 50 -3.28 -20.92 -7.63
N PRO A 51 -2.28 -20.91 -8.53
CA PRO A 51 -1.52 -19.71 -8.87
C PRO A 51 -2.38 -18.55 -9.39
N GLY A 52 -3.52 -18.86 -10.05
CA GLY A 52 -4.45 -17.84 -10.53
C GLY A 52 -5.13 -17.07 -9.40
N VAL A 53 -5.45 -17.74 -8.28
CA VAL A 53 -6.05 -17.09 -7.11
C VAL A 53 -5.04 -16.21 -6.38
N ILE A 54 -3.76 -16.60 -6.37
CA ILE A 54 -2.67 -15.74 -5.86
C ILE A 54 -2.58 -14.46 -6.67
N ILE A 55 -2.71 -14.52 -8.01
CA ILE A 55 -2.69 -13.34 -8.88
C ILE A 55 -3.85 -12.39 -8.54
N LEU A 56 -5.06 -12.92 -8.36
CA LEU A 56 -6.21 -12.11 -7.95
C LEU A 56 -5.96 -11.43 -6.60
N GLY A 57 -5.47 -12.18 -5.61
CA GLY A 57 -5.10 -11.62 -4.31
C GLY A 57 -4.05 -10.52 -4.41
N ARG A 58 -3.04 -10.66 -5.29
CA ARG A 58 -2.03 -9.63 -5.54
C ARG A 58 -2.61 -8.35 -6.15
N ILE A 59 -3.63 -8.45 -6.98
CA ILE A 59 -4.32 -7.27 -7.52
C ILE A 59 -5.05 -6.52 -6.38
N PHE A 60 -5.78 -7.24 -5.53
CA PHE A 60 -6.48 -6.62 -4.39
C PHE A 60 -5.51 -5.97 -3.39
N VAL A 61 -4.44 -6.68 -3.04
CA VAL A 61 -3.37 -6.13 -2.18
C VAL A 61 -2.73 -4.92 -2.85
N GLY A 62 -2.42 -5.01 -4.15
CA GLY A 62 -1.87 -3.89 -4.93
C GLY A 62 -2.76 -2.66 -4.87
N LEU A 63 -4.06 -2.82 -5.13
CA LEU A 63 -5.05 -1.75 -5.05
C LEU A 63 -5.04 -1.07 -3.67
N GLY A 64 -5.09 -1.85 -2.59
CA GLY A 64 -5.05 -1.34 -1.22
C GLY A 64 -3.75 -0.58 -0.91
N VAL A 65 -2.59 -1.17 -1.25
CA VAL A 65 -1.28 -0.52 -1.02
C VAL A 65 -1.15 0.78 -1.82
N GLY A 66 -1.58 0.79 -3.09
CA GLY A 66 -1.55 1.99 -3.93
C GLY A 66 -2.40 3.13 -3.35
N MET A 67 -3.61 2.82 -2.89
CA MET A 67 -4.50 3.78 -2.24
C MET A 67 -3.91 4.31 -0.92
N ALA A 68 -3.40 3.42 -0.07
CA ALA A 68 -2.81 3.78 1.21
C ALA A 68 -1.54 4.63 1.05
N SER A 69 -0.69 4.31 0.07
CA SER A 69 0.57 5.01 -0.19
C SER A 69 0.35 6.46 -0.64
N MET A 70 -0.72 6.75 -1.37
CA MET A 70 -1.08 8.12 -1.75
C MET A 70 -1.75 8.88 -0.59
N THR A 71 -2.60 8.20 0.17
CA THR A 71 -3.42 8.84 1.20
C THR A 71 -2.64 9.15 2.47
N SER A 72 -1.68 8.30 2.86
CA SER A 72 -0.91 8.44 4.10
C SER A 72 -0.12 9.74 4.21
N PRO A 73 0.77 10.10 3.25
CA PRO A 73 1.53 11.36 3.35
C PRO A 73 0.61 12.59 3.26
N LEU A 74 -0.47 12.50 2.48
CA LEU A 74 -1.50 13.54 2.37
C LEU A 74 -2.19 13.80 3.71
N TYR A 75 -2.69 12.74 4.35
CA TYR A 75 -3.34 12.83 5.66
C TYR A 75 -2.38 13.37 6.74
N ILE A 76 -1.12 12.90 6.75
CA ILE A 76 -0.08 13.42 7.65
C ILE A 76 0.12 14.92 7.40
N SER A 77 0.13 15.35 6.14
CA SER A 77 0.34 16.76 5.78
C SER A 77 -0.82 17.67 6.18
N GLU A 78 -2.06 17.14 6.19
CA GLU A 78 -3.27 17.86 6.57
C GLU A 78 -3.47 17.91 8.10
N ALA A 79 -3.07 16.86 8.81
CA ALA A 79 -3.20 16.77 10.26
C ALA A 79 -2.06 17.48 11.03
N SER A 80 -0.95 17.79 10.37
CA SER A 80 0.26 18.30 11.02
C SER A 80 0.34 19.84 11.10
N PRO A 81 0.94 20.40 12.17
CA PRO A 81 1.25 21.82 12.24
C PRO A 81 2.21 22.25 11.12
N ALA A 82 1.96 23.41 10.51
CA ALA A 82 2.72 23.92 9.36
C ALA A 82 4.26 23.92 9.57
N LYS A 83 4.71 24.10 10.82
CA LYS A 83 6.13 24.17 11.18
C LYS A 83 6.86 22.82 11.11
N VAL A 84 6.16 21.69 11.26
CA VAL A 84 6.76 20.34 11.30
C VAL A 84 6.26 19.41 10.18
N ARG A 85 5.37 19.91 9.31
CA ARG A 85 4.78 19.16 8.21
C ARG A 85 5.81 18.44 7.33
N GLY A 86 6.87 19.16 6.93
CA GLY A 86 7.94 18.58 6.10
C GLY A 86 8.70 17.45 6.80
N ALA A 87 8.97 17.61 8.09
CA ALA A 87 9.65 16.58 8.88
C ALA A 87 8.80 15.31 9.02
N LEU A 88 7.50 15.44 9.29
CA LEU A 88 6.61 14.29 9.43
C LEU A 88 6.39 13.52 8.13
N VAL A 89 6.29 14.23 7.00
CA VAL A 89 6.22 13.60 5.68
C VAL A 89 7.55 12.89 5.33
N ALA A 90 8.69 13.50 5.66
CA ALA A 90 10.00 12.89 5.48
C ALA A 90 10.18 11.63 6.35
N THR A 91 9.69 11.64 7.59
CA THR A 91 9.69 10.45 8.46
C THR A 91 8.87 9.32 7.85
N ASN A 92 7.70 9.59 7.27
CA ASN A 92 6.91 8.58 6.57
C ASN A 92 7.69 7.96 5.40
N GLY A 93 8.37 8.78 4.59
CA GLY A 93 9.23 8.30 3.51
C GLY A 93 10.40 7.44 4.03
N LEU A 94 11.06 7.87 5.11
CA LEU A 94 12.13 7.11 5.76
C LEU A 94 11.66 5.75 6.28
N LEU A 95 10.47 5.68 6.88
CA LEU A 95 9.89 4.43 7.36
C LEU A 95 9.59 3.46 6.21
N ILE A 96 9.06 3.95 5.09
CA ILE A 96 8.79 3.12 3.90
C ILE A 96 10.09 2.55 3.34
N THR A 97 11.08 3.40 3.06
CA THR A 97 12.37 2.97 2.51
C THR A 97 13.14 2.08 3.50
N GLY A 98 13.10 2.42 4.79
CA GLY A 98 13.70 1.62 5.85
C GLY A 98 13.05 0.23 5.96
N GLY A 99 11.73 0.14 5.82
CA GLY A 99 11.00 -1.12 5.77
C GLY A 99 11.38 -1.97 4.56
N GLN A 100 11.51 -1.36 3.38
CA GLN A 100 12.00 -2.05 2.17
C GLN A 100 13.43 -2.58 2.36
N PHE A 101 14.33 -1.77 2.92
CA PHE A 101 15.70 -2.17 3.24
C PHE A 101 15.74 -3.37 4.19
N LEU A 102 14.97 -3.32 5.28
CA LEU A 102 14.90 -4.43 6.24
C LEU A 102 14.30 -5.69 5.61
N SER A 103 13.29 -5.55 4.75
CA SER A 103 12.70 -6.66 4.00
C SER A 103 13.75 -7.35 3.12
N TYR A 104 14.63 -6.59 2.46
CA TYR A 104 15.71 -7.19 1.67
C TYR A 104 16.76 -7.88 2.53
N LEU A 105 17.11 -7.32 3.70
CA LEU A 105 18.03 -7.98 4.64
C LEU A 105 17.47 -9.31 5.15
N ILE A 106 16.18 -9.34 5.52
CA ILE A 106 15.51 -10.58 5.94
C ILE A 106 15.50 -11.57 4.78
N ASN A 107 15.11 -11.15 3.57
CA ASN A 107 15.09 -12.03 2.42
C ASN A 107 16.47 -12.63 2.13
N LEU A 108 17.54 -11.84 2.25
CA LEU A 108 18.92 -12.32 2.11
C LEU A 108 19.29 -13.34 3.20
N ALA A 109 18.86 -13.13 4.44
CA ALA A 109 19.14 -14.06 5.53
C ALA A 109 18.43 -15.42 5.37
N PHE A 110 17.21 -15.42 4.80
CA PHE A 110 16.43 -16.64 4.56
C PHE A 110 16.75 -17.33 3.22
N THR A 111 17.32 -16.60 2.25
CA THR A 111 17.77 -17.15 0.97
C THR A 111 19.16 -17.75 1.13
N ARG A 112 19.21 -19.00 1.60
CA ARG A 112 20.38 -19.89 1.49
C ARG A 112 20.22 -20.81 0.29
#